data_AF-A0AAN8ZHX9-F1
#
_entry.id   AF-A0AAN8ZHX9-F1
#
_cell.length_a   1.000
_cell.length_b   1.000
_cell.length_c   1.000
_cell.angle_alpha   90.00
_cell.angle_beta   90.00
_cell.angle_gamma   90.00
#
_symmetry.space_group_name_H-M   'P 1'
#
loop_
_entity.id
_entity.type
_entity.pdbx_description
1 polymer ?
#
loop_
_entity_poly.entity_id
_entity_poly.type
_entity_poly.pdbx_seq_one_letter_code
_entity_poly.pdbx_strand_id
1 'polypeptide(L)'
;MLFTLATCLVHVVTSTSFQTGFQVRLTRVDHGLNYTKLQLLQRAIRRERSRVNWLSKISKTAHANDVLSPLHSGSGEFLMDLSIGSPPKPFSAIMDTGSDLIWTQCLPCRECFNQPIPIFDPKQSSTYSKTSCSSEFCKALPTSRCNFDECEYLYSYGDDSSTQGVLATETFTFSDVAVHNISFGCGLANQGNGLSQGAGIVGLGRGPLSLVTQIGSQKFSYCMTSIGENKTSSLLFGSLADINSSDGKLKGTPLIRNSFEQTFYYLALEGITVGETLLPIPKTIFEISADGVGGTIIDSGTTLTYLQEDAFETLKRAFISQMKLRVSPQDSTGLDLCFDLPSDNVSEIEVPKLKFHFRGLDLELPPENYMIADSAEGIVCLAMAATGVLNIFGNVQQQNLLVLHDLEKETLSFIPTNCGQL
;
A
#
# COMPACT_ATOMS: atom_id res chain seq x y z
N MET A 1 16.37 30.27 51.37
CA MET A 1 15.55 29.17 50.83
C MET A 1 15.99 28.94 49.40
N LEU A 2 16.70 27.85 49.13
CA LEU A 2 17.06 27.43 47.77
C LEU A 2 15.81 26.82 47.09
N PHE A 3 15.51 27.26 45.88
CA PHE A 3 14.56 26.60 44.98
C PHE A 3 15.33 25.56 44.15
N THR A 4 15.04 24.28 44.36
CA THR A 4 15.49 23.17 43.52
C THR A 4 14.50 23.02 42.36
N LEU A 5 14.93 23.33 41.14
CA LEU A 5 14.24 22.92 39.92
C LEU A 5 14.49 21.42 39.71
N ALA A 6 13.42 20.62 39.82
CA ALA A 6 13.42 19.24 39.38
C ALA A 6 13.17 19.21 37.86
N THR A 7 14.23 19.00 37.09
CA THR A 7 14.14 18.66 35.66
C THR A 7 13.59 17.24 35.54
N CYS A 8 12.36 17.09 35.05
CA CYS A 8 11.84 15.82 34.55
C CYS A 8 12.68 15.39 33.33
N LEU A 9 13.54 14.40 33.52
CA LEU A 9 14.13 13.64 32.43
C LEU A 9 13.01 12.82 31.78
N VAL A 10 12.54 13.26 30.61
CA VAL A 10 11.77 12.42 29.71
C VAL A 10 12.71 11.30 29.26
N HIS A 11 12.46 10.08 29.74
CA HIS A 11 13.08 8.90 29.15
C HIS A 11 12.52 8.73 27.74
N VAL A 12 13.22 9.28 26.75
CA VAL A 12 13.12 8.82 25.38
C VAL A 12 13.55 7.36 25.41
N VAL A 13 12.61 6.44 25.17
CA VAL A 13 12.94 5.06 24.84
C VAL A 13 13.71 5.14 23.53
N THR A 14 15.04 5.09 23.63
CA THR A 14 15.90 4.97 22.46
C THR A 14 15.65 3.59 21.88
N SER A 15 14.81 3.52 20.84
CA SER A 15 14.77 2.33 20.00
C SER A 15 16.17 2.16 19.43
N THR A 16 16.81 1.06 19.77
CA THR A 16 18.03 0.65 19.08
C THR A 16 17.65 0.47 17.61
N SER A 17 18.14 1.35 16.74
CA SER A 17 17.92 1.21 15.30
C SER A 17 18.27 -0.22 14.87
N PHE A 18 17.35 -0.92 14.23
CA PHE A 18 17.63 -2.21 13.60
C PHE A 18 18.67 -1.97 12.49
N GLN A 19 19.96 -2.07 12.83
CA GLN A 19 21.05 -1.95 11.85
C GLN A 19 21.19 -3.22 11.00
N THR A 20 20.73 -4.36 11.50
CA THR A 20 20.72 -5.63 10.76
C THR A 20 19.53 -5.67 9.81
N GLY A 21 19.81 -5.62 8.50
CA GLY A 21 18.78 -5.79 7.49
C GLY A 21 18.26 -7.23 7.41
N PHE A 22 17.00 -7.38 7.01
CA PHE A 22 16.35 -8.68 6.80
C PHE A 22 15.40 -8.63 5.60
N GLN A 23 15.09 -9.82 5.08
CA GLN A 23 14.23 -10.03 3.93
C GLN A 23 12.94 -10.74 4.34
N VAL A 24 11.84 -10.30 3.76
CA VAL A 24 10.51 -10.89 3.86
C VAL A 24 10.08 -11.32 2.47
N ARG A 25 9.60 -12.55 2.37
CA ARG A 25 9.02 -13.07 1.12
C ARG A 25 7.66 -12.44 0.89
N LEU A 26 7.43 -11.98 -0.34
CA LEU A 26 6.15 -11.52 -0.82
C LEU A 26 5.55 -12.54 -1.78
N THR A 27 4.29 -12.86 -1.56
CA THR A 27 3.51 -13.78 -2.41
C THR A 27 2.27 -13.07 -2.93
N ARG A 28 2.02 -13.14 -4.23
CA ARG A 28 0.81 -12.56 -4.81
C ARG A 28 -0.42 -13.34 -4.35
N VAL A 29 -1.53 -12.66 -4.05
CA VAL A 29 -2.80 -13.27 -3.60
C VAL A 29 -3.27 -14.42 -4.51
N ASP A 30 -3.19 -14.23 -5.82
CA ASP A 30 -3.65 -15.21 -6.81
C ASP A 30 -2.51 -16.13 -7.31
N HIS A 31 -1.42 -16.28 -6.54
CA HIS A 31 -0.28 -17.13 -6.89
C HIS A 31 -0.72 -18.59 -7.11
N GLY A 32 -0.22 -19.19 -8.19
CA GLY A 32 -0.53 -20.57 -8.60
C GLY A 32 -1.86 -20.74 -9.33
N LEU A 33 -2.66 -19.68 -9.51
CA LEU A 33 -3.91 -19.75 -10.26
C LEU A 33 -3.67 -19.55 -11.76
N ASN A 34 -4.32 -20.37 -12.58
CA ASN A 34 -4.18 -20.34 -14.04
C ASN A 34 -5.22 -19.38 -14.66
N TYR A 35 -5.01 -18.08 -14.51
CA TYR A 35 -5.85 -17.01 -15.06
C TYR A 35 -5.06 -16.12 -16.01
N THR A 36 -5.74 -15.48 -16.96
CA THR A 36 -5.12 -14.44 -17.80
C THR A 36 -4.77 -13.20 -16.97
N LYS A 37 -3.84 -12.36 -17.45
CA LYS A 37 -3.50 -11.10 -16.77
C LYS A 37 -4.73 -10.21 -16.54
N LEU A 38 -5.64 -10.14 -17.53
CA LEU A 38 -6.88 -9.39 -17.40
C LEU A 38 -7.81 -9.99 -16.33
N GLN A 39 -7.95 -11.33 -16.28
CA GLN A 39 -8.74 -11.99 -15.25
C GLN A 39 -8.16 -11.77 -13.84
N LEU A 40 -6.83 -11.83 -13.69
CA LEU A 40 -6.15 -11.53 -12.43
C LEU A 40 -6.40 -10.08 -12.01
N LEU A 41 -6.29 -9.14 -12.96
CA LEU A 41 -6.59 -7.73 -12.69
C LEU A 41 -8.07 -7.50 -12.32
N GLN A 42 -9.01 -8.13 -13.02
CA GLN A 42 -10.43 -8.06 -12.67
C GLN A 42 -10.72 -8.60 -11.27
N ARG A 43 -10.01 -9.65 -10.83
CA ARG A 43 -10.13 -10.16 -9.47
C ARG A 43 -9.61 -9.13 -8.47
N ALA A 44 -8.48 -8.49 -8.75
CA ALA A 44 -7.93 -7.40 -7.95
C ALA A 44 -8.90 -6.20 -7.86
N ILE A 45 -9.40 -5.72 -9.01
CA ILE A 45 -10.39 -4.63 -9.09
C ILE A 45 -11.66 -4.96 -8.29
N ARG A 46 -12.13 -6.22 -8.34
CA ARG A 46 -13.30 -6.64 -7.55
C ARG A 46 -13.04 -6.58 -6.04
N ARG A 47 -11.83 -6.87 -5.58
CA ARG A 47 -11.45 -6.76 -4.16
C ARG A 47 -11.44 -5.30 -3.70
N GLU A 48 -11.02 -4.38 -4.55
CA GLU A 48 -10.95 -2.94 -4.23
C GLU A 48 -12.19 -2.11 -4.64
N ARG A 49 -13.25 -2.72 -5.17
CA ARG A 49 -14.41 -1.98 -5.70
C ARG A 49 -15.08 -1.05 -4.67
N SER A 50 -15.18 -1.48 -3.41
CA SER A 50 -15.70 -0.64 -2.33
C SER A 50 -14.83 0.60 -2.09
N ARG A 51 -13.50 0.46 -2.25
CA ARG A 51 -12.52 1.54 -2.09
C ARG A 51 -12.74 2.67 -3.09
N VAL A 52 -12.99 2.32 -4.35
CA VAL A 52 -13.27 3.29 -5.42
C VAL A 52 -14.58 4.05 -5.17
N ASN A 53 -15.63 3.34 -4.76
CA ASN A 53 -16.91 3.95 -4.41
C ASN A 53 -16.81 4.90 -3.23
N TRP A 54 -15.88 4.67 -2.30
CA TRP A 54 -15.64 5.59 -1.19
C TRP A 54 -14.79 6.80 -1.60
N LEU A 55 -13.67 6.59 -2.32
CA LEU A 55 -12.82 7.67 -2.82
C LEU A 55 -13.59 8.70 -3.65
N SER A 56 -14.59 8.25 -4.41
CA SER A 56 -15.52 9.11 -5.15
C SER A 56 -16.57 9.82 -4.28
N LYS A 57 -16.91 9.30 -3.09
CA LYS A 57 -17.84 9.94 -2.14
C LYS A 57 -17.21 11.05 -1.31
N ILE A 58 -15.93 10.93 -0.94
CA ILE A 58 -15.20 12.00 -0.22
C ILE A 58 -15.26 13.33 -0.99
N SER A 59 -15.27 13.26 -2.33
CA SER A 59 -15.43 14.41 -3.22
C SER A 59 -16.73 15.21 -2.98
N LYS A 60 -17.80 14.58 -2.48
CA LYS A 60 -19.10 15.22 -2.26
C LYS A 60 -19.31 15.78 -0.85
N THR A 61 -18.50 15.36 0.13
CA THR A 61 -18.72 15.67 1.56
C THR A 61 -17.68 16.59 2.18
N ALA A 62 -16.72 17.12 1.40
CA ALA A 62 -15.73 18.11 1.85
C ALA A 62 -16.34 19.45 2.38
N HIS A 63 -17.67 19.55 2.49
CA HIS A 63 -18.40 20.70 3.02
C HIS A 63 -19.34 20.40 4.20
N ALA A 64 -19.28 19.21 4.84
CA ALA A 64 -20.12 18.92 6.01
C ALA A 64 -19.29 18.45 7.22
N ASN A 65 -19.59 19.05 8.38
CA ASN A 65 -19.03 18.81 9.72
C ASN A 65 -19.30 17.39 10.28
N ASP A 66 -19.40 16.36 9.44
CA ASP A 66 -19.46 14.99 9.93
C ASP A 66 -18.04 14.53 10.29
N VAL A 67 -17.89 14.04 11.52
CA VAL A 67 -16.66 13.46 12.05
C VAL A 67 -16.31 12.23 11.22
N LEU A 68 -15.57 12.43 10.13
CA LEU A 68 -15.00 11.33 9.35
C LEU A 68 -13.88 10.72 10.19
N SER A 69 -13.97 9.43 10.50
CA SER A 69 -12.81 8.68 11.00
C SER A 69 -11.68 8.84 9.98
N PRO A 70 -10.40 8.99 10.41
CA PRO A 70 -9.27 8.76 9.53
C PRO A 70 -9.46 7.39 8.88
N LEU A 71 -9.45 7.36 7.54
CA LEU A 71 -9.67 6.15 6.76
C LEU A 71 -8.37 5.81 6.05
N HIS A 72 -7.96 4.55 6.21
CA HIS A 72 -6.65 4.06 5.79
C HIS A 72 -6.76 3.17 4.55
N SER A 73 -5.65 2.84 3.89
CA SER A 73 -5.70 1.99 2.70
C SER A 73 -6.14 0.56 2.99
N GLY A 74 -6.84 -0.06 2.04
CA GLY A 74 -7.46 -1.38 2.17
C GLY A 74 -7.00 -2.36 1.09
N SER A 75 -7.55 -3.58 1.12
CA SER A 75 -7.36 -4.72 0.20
C SER A 75 -6.16 -4.67 -0.78
N GLY A 76 -5.04 -5.32 -0.44
CA GLY A 76 -3.85 -5.41 -1.29
C GLY A 76 -3.65 -6.75 -2.01
N GLU A 77 -2.68 -6.73 -2.94
CA GLU A 77 -2.42 -7.83 -3.89
C GLU A 77 -1.23 -8.72 -3.52
N PHE A 78 -0.40 -8.26 -2.58
CA PHE A 78 0.80 -8.94 -2.13
C PHE A 78 0.70 -9.23 -0.64
N LEU A 79 0.95 -10.48 -0.28
CA LEU A 79 1.00 -10.96 1.08
C LEU A 79 2.46 -11.02 1.53
N MET A 80 2.73 -10.54 2.74
CA MET A 80 3.97 -10.78 3.46
C MET A 80 3.87 -12.14 4.14
N ASP A 81 4.85 -13.01 3.91
CA ASP A 81 4.95 -14.30 4.59
C ASP A 81 5.90 -14.17 5.79
N LEU A 82 5.35 -14.36 7.00
CA LEU A 82 6.06 -14.24 8.26
C LEU A 82 5.52 -15.22 9.32
N SER A 83 5.89 -15.05 10.58
CA SER A 83 5.36 -15.83 11.69
C SER A 83 5.02 -14.96 12.90
N ILE A 84 4.10 -15.45 13.73
CA ILE A 84 3.61 -14.77 14.93
C ILE A 84 3.59 -15.75 16.12
N GLY A 85 3.93 -15.25 17.30
CA GLY A 85 3.82 -15.99 18.56
C GLY A 85 5.07 -16.75 18.99
N SER A 86 5.02 -17.31 20.20
CA SER A 86 6.02 -18.24 20.73
C SER A 86 5.36 -19.51 21.27
N PRO A 87 5.51 -20.67 20.59
CA PRO A 87 6.34 -20.90 19.40
C PRO A 87 5.82 -20.19 18.14
N PRO A 88 6.70 -19.87 17.17
CA PRO A 88 6.31 -19.18 15.94
C PRO A 88 5.30 -20.02 15.13
N LYS A 89 4.20 -19.40 14.73
CA LYS A 89 3.19 -19.98 13.83
C LYS A 89 3.14 -19.18 12.52
N PRO A 90 2.86 -19.84 11.38
CA PRO A 90 2.75 -19.14 10.09
C PRO A 90 1.73 -18.00 10.15
N PHE A 91 2.11 -16.85 9.61
CA PHE A 91 1.27 -15.68 9.47
C PHE A 91 1.52 -15.06 8.09
N SER A 92 0.45 -14.88 7.31
CA SER A 92 0.52 -14.27 5.98
C SER A 92 -0.54 -13.19 5.89
N ALA A 93 -0.14 -11.97 5.57
CA ALA A 93 -1.00 -10.79 5.65
C ALA A 93 -0.66 -9.76 4.57
N ILE A 94 -1.63 -8.94 4.21
CA ILE A 94 -1.51 -7.95 3.13
C ILE A 94 -0.41 -6.94 3.47
N MET A 95 0.50 -6.70 2.53
CA MET A 95 1.50 -5.63 2.59
C MET A 95 0.86 -4.29 2.19
N ASP A 96 0.83 -3.31 3.09
CA ASP A 96 0.12 -2.07 2.82
C ASP A 96 0.88 -0.82 3.27
N THR A 97 1.41 -0.04 2.32
CA THR A 97 2.07 1.25 2.61
C THR A 97 1.09 2.40 2.85
N GLY A 98 -0.22 2.17 2.69
CA GLY A 98 -1.27 3.15 2.92
C GLY A 98 -1.97 3.02 4.29
N SER A 99 -1.49 2.18 5.21
CA SER A 99 -2.02 2.11 6.57
C SER A 99 -0.93 1.87 7.62
N ASP A 100 -1.25 2.15 8.89
CA ASP A 100 -0.30 1.96 9.98
C ASP A 100 -0.57 0.66 10.77
N LEU A 101 -1.81 0.32 11.09
CA LEU A 101 -2.08 -0.80 11.99
C LEU A 101 -1.67 -2.17 11.40
N ILE A 102 -0.77 -2.87 12.09
CA ILE A 102 -0.60 -4.32 11.95
C ILE A 102 -1.74 -5.01 12.68
N TRP A 103 -2.47 -5.93 12.05
CA TRP A 103 -3.51 -6.70 12.75
C TRP A 103 -3.73 -8.08 12.13
N THR A 104 -4.31 -8.98 12.93
CA THR A 104 -4.75 -10.31 12.47
C THR A 104 -6.01 -10.77 13.22
N GLN A 105 -6.73 -11.75 12.66
CA GLN A 105 -7.86 -12.39 13.32
C GLN A 105 -7.40 -13.21 14.53
N CYS A 106 -8.06 -13.01 15.68
CA CYS A 106 -7.76 -13.65 16.95
C CYS A 106 -8.91 -14.46 17.53
N LEU A 107 -8.58 -15.52 18.28
CA LEU A 107 -9.54 -16.24 19.11
C LEU A 107 -9.76 -15.57 20.48
N PRO A 108 -11.00 -15.60 21.02
CA PRO A 108 -12.22 -16.08 20.38
C PRO A 108 -12.70 -15.08 19.32
N CYS A 109 -12.91 -15.56 18.08
CA CYS A 109 -13.45 -14.70 17.05
C CYS A 109 -14.98 -14.68 17.08
N ARG A 110 -15.55 -13.48 17.09
CA ARG A 110 -17.00 -13.23 17.08
C ARG A 110 -17.53 -13.09 15.65
N GLU A 111 -16.79 -12.37 14.82
CA GLU A 111 -17.11 -12.15 13.40
C GLU A 111 -15.79 -12.17 12.62
N CYS A 112 -15.57 -13.20 11.79
CA CYS A 112 -14.34 -13.37 11.04
C CYS A 112 -14.64 -13.86 9.64
N PHE A 113 -13.78 -13.48 8.70
CA PHE A 113 -13.74 -14.09 7.38
C PHE A 113 -12.91 -15.37 7.41
N ASN A 114 -13.16 -16.24 6.43
CA ASN A 114 -12.32 -17.40 6.20
C ASN A 114 -10.94 -16.95 5.73
N GLN A 115 -9.89 -17.53 6.32
CA GLN A 115 -8.50 -17.28 5.95
C GLN A 115 -7.76 -18.62 5.70
N PRO A 116 -6.70 -18.64 4.88
CA PRO A 116 -5.99 -19.88 4.53
C PRO A 116 -5.23 -20.53 5.69
N ILE A 117 -4.87 -19.73 6.69
CA ILE A 117 -4.10 -20.15 7.87
C ILE A 117 -4.95 -20.11 9.14
N PRO A 118 -4.66 -20.90 10.18
CA PRO A 118 -5.43 -20.88 11.41
C PRO A 118 -5.49 -19.49 12.06
N ILE A 119 -6.64 -19.15 12.65
CA ILE A 119 -6.83 -17.93 13.44
C ILE A 119 -5.84 -17.94 14.62
N PHE A 120 -5.20 -16.81 14.89
CA PHE A 120 -4.23 -16.72 15.97
C PHE A 120 -4.92 -16.95 17.32
N ASP A 121 -4.34 -17.82 18.16
CA ASP A 121 -4.83 -18.07 19.52
C ASP A 121 -3.86 -17.43 20.52
N PRO A 122 -4.22 -16.27 21.12
CA PRO A 122 -3.38 -15.60 22.11
C PRO A 122 -2.98 -16.49 23.29
N LYS A 123 -3.82 -17.48 23.65
CA LYS A 123 -3.56 -18.37 24.79
C LYS A 123 -2.45 -19.40 24.51
N GLN A 124 -2.07 -19.57 23.24
CA GLN A 124 -1.05 -20.53 22.82
C GLN A 124 0.32 -19.88 22.59
N SER A 125 0.45 -18.58 22.84
CA SER A 125 1.71 -17.85 22.72
C SER A 125 2.18 -17.40 24.09
N SER A 126 3.43 -17.74 24.44
CA SER A 126 4.02 -17.29 25.72
C SER A 126 4.45 -15.82 25.71
N THR A 127 4.50 -15.18 24.53
CA THR A 127 4.95 -13.79 24.35
C THR A 127 3.81 -12.82 24.05
N TYR A 128 2.57 -13.29 24.01
CA TYR A 128 1.39 -12.45 23.90
C TYR A 128 1.19 -11.62 25.18
N SER A 129 1.00 -10.31 25.03
CA SER A 129 0.64 -9.43 26.14
C SER A 129 -0.35 -8.37 25.69
N LYS A 130 -1.36 -8.09 26.51
CA LYS A 130 -2.34 -7.03 26.20
C LYS A 130 -1.73 -5.65 26.43
N THR A 131 -2.11 -4.68 25.60
CA THR A 131 -1.60 -3.31 25.69
C THR A 131 -2.46 -2.48 26.65
N SER A 132 -1.81 -1.83 27.62
CA SER A 132 -2.46 -0.88 28.54
C SER A 132 -3.03 0.33 27.79
N CYS A 133 -4.14 0.87 28.26
CA CYS A 133 -4.73 2.10 27.73
C CYS A 133 -3.81 3.32 27.83
N SER A 134 -2.84 3.29 28.75
CA SER A 134 -1.86 4.38 28.92
C SER A 134 -0.76 4.39 27.86
N SER A 135 -0.63 3.30 27.09
CA SER A 135 0.37 3.13 26.03
C SER A 135 0.22 4.19 24.93
N GLU A 136 1.35 4.69 24.43
CA GLU A 136 1.38 5.58 23.27
C GLU A 136 0.81 4.91 22.01
N PHE A 137 0.94 3.59 21.87
CA PHE A 137 0.30 2.87 20.78
C PHE A 137 -1.24 2.90 20.88
N CYS A 138 -1.80 2.85 22.09
CA CYS A 138 -3.24 2.97 22.27
C CYS A 138 -3.72 4.37 21.87
N LYS A 139 -2.98 5.41 22.27
CA LYS A 139 -3.28 6.81 21.93
C LYS A 139 -3.12 7.12 20.44
N ALA A 140 -2.31 6.34 19.72
CA ALA A 140 -2.11 6.47 18.28
C ALA A 140 -3.26 5.88 17.45
N LEU A 141 -4.18 5.12 18.06
CA LEU A 141 -5.33 4.57 17.35
C LEU A 141 -6.33 5.69 17.01
N PRO A 142 -6.89 5.70 15.79
CA PRO A 142 -7.93 6.66 15.41
C PRO A 142 -9.18 6.56 16.30
N THR A 143 -9.57 5.33 16.64
CA THR A 143 -10.70 5.06 17.55
C THR A 143 -10.32 3.97 18.54
N SER A 144 -10.24 4.33 19.82
CA SER A 144 -9.97 3.41 20.93
C SER A 144 -10.91 3.61 22.10
N ARG A 145 -11.15 2.55 22.87
CA ARG A 145 -11.86 2.58 24.15
C ARG A 145 -11.05 1.82 25.19
N CYS A 146 -11.11 2.28 26.42
CA CYS A 146 -10.44 1.61 27.52
C CYS A 146 -11.43 0.75 28.31
N ASN A 147 -11.11 -0.52 28.50
CA ASN A 147 -11.92 -1.46 29.27
C ASN A 147 -11.04 -2.21 30.27
N PHE A 148 -11.13 -1.89 31.57
CA PHE A 148 -10.27 -2.46 32.61
C PHE A 148 -8.76 -2.43 32.29
N ASP A 149 -8.28 -1.27 31.80
CA ASP A 149 -6.91 -1.04 31.30
C ASP A 149 -6.54 -1.79 30.01
N GLU A 150 -7.47 -2.51 29.38
CA GLU A 150 -7.27 -3.08 28.04
C GLU A 150 -7.66 -2.07 26.97
N CYS A 151 -6.75 -1.82 26.03
CA CYS A 151 -7.00 -0.93 24.89
C CYS A 151 -7.81 -1.66 23.82
N GLU A 152 -9.12 -1.42 23.78
CA GLU A 152 -9.99 -1.88 22.69
C GLU A 152 -9.93 -0.88 21.52
N TYR A 153 -9.97 -1.38 20.30
CA TYR A 153 -9.86 -0.53 19.10
C TYR A 153 -10.95 -0.83 18.08
N LEU A 154 -11.26 0.18 17.28
CA LEU A 154 -11.94 0.06 15.99
C LEU A 154 -11.06 0.73 14.95
N TYR A 155 -10.78 0.02 13.87
CA TYR A 155 -9.99 0.54 12.76
C TYR A 155 -10.75 0.31 11.46
N SER A 156 -10.91 1.37 10.67
CA SER A 156 -11.67 1.35 9.42
C SER A 156 -10.79 1.70 8.24
N TYR A 157 -11.03 1.02 7.12
CA TYR A 157 -10.30 1.16 5.88
C TYR A 157 -11.18 1.77 4.79
N GLY A 158 -10.55 2.40 3.81
CA GLY A 158 -11.21 3.09 2.71
C GLY A 158 -12.00 2.14 1.80
N ASP A 159 -11.77 0.82 1.88
CA ASP A 159 -12.53 -0.22 1.17
C ASP A 159 -13.78 -0.70 1.93
N ASP A 160 -14.24 0.06 2.92
CA ASP A 160 -15.32 -0.26 3.86
C ASP A 160 -15.03 -1.47 4.75
N SER A 161 -13.81 -2.02 4.72
CA SER A 161 -13.40 -3.05 5.67
C SER A 161 -13.06 -2.45 7.03
N SER A 162 -13.18 -3.26 8.09
CA SER A 162 -12.85 -2.85 9.44
C SER A 162 -12.41 -4.02 10.29
N THR A 163 -11.63 -3.71 11.32
CA THR A 163 -11.25 -4.64 12.38
C THR A 163 -11.52 -4.00 13.74
N GLN A 164 -12.11 -4.79 14.64
CA GLN A 164 -12.38 -4.43 16.02
C GLN A 164 -11.82 -5.51 16.93
N GLY A 165 -11.11 -5.11 17.98
CA GLY A 165 -10.47 -6.05 18.88
C GLY A 165 -9.74 -5.37 20.03
N VAL A 166 -8.70 -6.04 20.51
CA VAL A 166 -7.84 -5.54 21.59
C VAL A 166 -6.45 -5.31 21.02
N LEU A 167 -5.84 -4.17 21.35
CA LEU A 167 -4.45 -3.90 21.03
C LEU A 167 -3.56 -4.73 21.97
N ALA A 168 -2.58 -5.40 21.41
CA ALA A 168 -1.66 -6.27 22.12
C ALA A 168 -0.25 -6.14 21.57
N THR A 169 0.72 -6.73 22.25
CA THR A 169 2.08 -6.92 21.76
C THR A 169 2.38 -8.39 21.57
N GLU A 170 3.16 -8.71 20.54
CA GLU A 170 3.59 -10.08 20.25
C GLU A 170 4.99 -10.09 19.61
N THR A 171 5.59 -11.27 19.55
CA THR A 171 6.78 -11.56 18.77
C THR A 171 6.39 -11.92 17.35
N PHE A 172 6.93 -11.17 16.40
CA PHE A 172 6.82 -11.48 14.97
C PHE A 172 8.19 -11.93 14.46
N THR A 173 8.21 -13.00 13.66
CA THR A 173 9.44 -13.54 13.09
C THR A 173 9.42 -13.33 11.58
N PHE A 174 10.43 -12.61 11.08
CA PHE A 174 10.64 -12.30 9.67
C PHE A 174 11.79 -13.17 9.15
N SER A 175 11.47 -14.22 8.39
CA SER A 175 12.43 -15.27 8.05
C SER A 175 13.06 -15.86 9.33
N ASP A 176 14.34 -15.59 9.60
CA ASP A 176 15.05 -16.07 10.79
C ASP A 176 15.19 -14.99 11.90
N VAL A 177 14.59 -13.81 11.71
CA VAL A 177 14.73 -12.66 12.61
C VAL A 177 13.47 -12.48 13.45
N ALA A 178 13.56 -12.80 14.75
CA ALA A 178 12.49 -12.54 15.70
C ALA A 178 12.56 -11.10 16.24
N VAL A 179 11.44 -10.38 16.18
CA VAL A 179 11.27 -9.04 16.75
C VAL A 179 10.19 -9.11 17.82
N HIS A 180 10.57 -8.76 19.04
CA HIS A 180 9.70 -8.84 20.21
C HIS A 180 8.91 -7.54 20.41
N ASN A 181 7.79 -7.65 21.13
CA ASN A 181 6.98 -6.51 21.58
C ASN A 181 6.43 -5.63 20.44
N ILE A 182 6.16 -6.20 19.27
CA ILE A 182 5.46 -5.49 18.20
C ILE A 182 3.99 -5.34 18.60
N SER A 183 3.54 -4.10 18.71
CA SER A 183 2.15 -3.72 18.89
C SER A 183 1.34 -4.07 17.64
N PHE A 184 0.24 -4.79 17.83
CA PHE A 184 -0.66 -5.21 16.77
C PHE A 184 -2.11 -5.30 17.27
N GLY A 185 -3.06 -5.19 16.35
CA GLY A 185 -4.47 -5.41 16.59
C GLY A 185 -4.82 -6.90 16.61
N CYS A 186 -5.30 -7.37 17.74
CA CYS A 186 -5.86 -8.72 17.88
C CYS A 186 -7.36 -8.67 17.60
N GLY A 187 -7.73 -8.82 16.32
CA GLY A 187 -9.07 -8.57 15.79
C GLY A 187 -10.07 -9.68 16.13
N LEU A 188 -11.12 -9.33 16.87
CA LEU A 188 -12.18 -10.25 17.31
C LEU A 188 -13.46 -10.14 16.47
N ALA A 189 -13.66 -9.01 15.79
CA ALA A 189 -14.73 -8.78 14.83
C ALA A 189 -14.14 -8.05 13.61
N ASN A 190 -14.12 -8.70 12.46
CA ASN A 190 -13.47 -8.24 11.24
C ASN A 190 -14.44 -8.37 10.08
N GLN A 191 -14.69 -7.25 9.40
CA GLN A 191 -15.64 -7.15 8.29
C GLN A 191 -14.93 -6.60 7.07
N GLY A 192 -15.36 -7.01 5.88
CA GLY A 192 -14.80 -6.50 4.63
C GLY A 192 -14.67 -7.58 3.57
N ASN A 193 -14.71 -7.14 2.32
CA ASN A 193 -14.39 -7.99 1.17
C ASN A 193 -12.89 -7.89 0.87
N GLY A 194 -12.32 -8.88 0.19
CA GLY A 194 -10.91 -8.83 -0.24
C GLY A 194 -9.86 -9.23 0.81
N LEU A 195 -10.23 -9.34 2.09
CA LEU A 195 -9.32 -9.73 3.18
C LEU A 195 -9.08 -11.24 3.32
N SER A 196 -9.95 -12.07 2.74
CA SER A 196 -9.95 -13.54 2.90
C SER A 196 -8.72 -14.26 2.33
N GLN A 197 -7.83 -13.52 1.69
CA GLN A 197 -6.63 -14.05 1.03
C GLN A 197 -5.43 -14.08 1.97
N GLY A 198 -5.44 -13.23 3.00
CA GLY A 198 -4.47 -13.24 4.11
C GLY A 198 -5.20 -13.40 5.45
N ALA A 199 -4.45 -13.24 6.53
CA ALA A 199 -4.98 -13.28 7.90
C ALA A 199 -5.16 -11.88 8.53
N GLY A 200 -4.95 -10.82 7.74
CA GLY A 200 -5.01 -9.43 8.18
C GLY A 200 -4.14 -8.53 7.30
N ILE A 201 -3.69 -7.41 7.86
CA ILE A 201 -2.89 -6.37 7.18
C ILE A 201 -1.65 -6.07 8.01
N VAL A 202 -0.52 -5.86 7.35
CA VAL A 202 0.70 -5.29 7.91
C VAL A 202 0.87 -3.89 7.36
N GLY A 203 0.53 -2.89 8.18
CA GLY A 203 0.71 -1.49 7.85
C GLY A 203 2.20 -1.11 7.79
N LEU A 204 2.60 -0.54 6.66
CA LEU A 204 3.94 -0.02 6.36
C LEU A 204 3.96 1.51 6.26
N GLY A 205 2.89 2.19 6.66
CA GLY A 205 2.79 3.65 6.75
C GLY A 205 3.82 4.27 7.69
N ARG A 206 3.72 5.59 7.90
CA ARG A 206 4.70 6.35 8.69
C ARG A 206 4.27 6.58 10.13
N GLY A 207 3.08 6.14 10.51
CA GLY A 207 2.54 6.35 11.84
C GLY A 207 3.12 5.40 12.90
N PRO A 208 2.79 5.61 14.18
CA PRO A 208 3.39 4.88 15.30
C PRO A 208 3.06 3.39 15.30
N LEU A 209 1.92 3.01 14.71
CA LEU A 209 1.42 1.64 14.67
C LEU A 209 2.04 0.81 13.54
N SER A 210 2.77 1.42 12.60
CA SER A 210 3.33 0.73 11.45
C SER A 210 4.52 -0.15 11.81
N LEU A 211 4.69 -1.23 11.04
CA LEU A 211 5.84 -2.12 11.22
C LEU A 211 7.15 -1.34 11.06
N VAL A 212 7.21 -0.45 10.07
CA VAL A 212 8.40 0.35 9.74
C VAL A 212 8.85 1.17 10.96
N THR A 213 7.91 1.86 11.62
CA THR A 213 8.19 2.67 12.80
C THR A 213 8.54 1.81 14.01
N GLN A 214 7.79 0.73 14.24
CA GLN A 214 7.97 -0.12 15.41
C GLN A 214 9.31 -0.87 15.43
N ILE A 215 9.81 -1.31 14.28
CA ILE A 215 11.15 -1.91 14.18
C ILE A 215 12.26 -0.85 14.10
N GLY A 216 11.91 0.45 14.03
CA GLY A 216 12.87 1.54 13.91
C GLY A 216 13.66 1.50 12.59
N SER A 217 13.04 1.02 11.52
CA SER A 217 13.72 0.96 10.22
C SER A 217 13.74 2.33 9.57
N GLN A 218 14.92 2.78 9.19
CA GLN A 218 15.10 4.04 8.46
C GLN A 218 15.00 3.83 6.93
N LYS A 219 15.05 2.59 6.47
CA LYS A 219 14.96 2.24 5.05
C LYS A 219 14.21 0.94 4.84
N PHE A 220 13.38 0.88 3.83
CA PHE A 220 12.83 -0.37 3.35
C PHE A 220 12.62 -0.29 1.83
N SER A 221 12.61 -1.44 1.18
CA SER A 221 12.31 -1.52 -0.25
C SER A 221 11.53 -2.78 -0.56
N TYR A 222 10.58 -2.70 -1.48
CA TYR A 222 9.91 -3.86 -2.03
C TYR A 222 10.11 -3.93 -3.53
N CYS A 223 10.03 -5.14 -4.07
CA CYS A 223 10.07 -5.40 -5.49
C CYS A 223 8.90 -6.33 -5.80
N MET A 224 7.86 -5.85 -6.49
CA MET A 224 6.66 -6.64 -6.77
C MET A 224 6.73 -7.27 -8.16
N THR A 225 6.44 -8.56 -8.28
CA THR A 225 6.37 -9.27 -9.57
C THR A 225 5.19 -8.82 -10.44
N SER A 226 5.31 -8.97 -11.76
CA SER A 226 4.22 -8.61 -12.68
C SER A 226 2.95 -9.44 -12.44
N ILE A 227 1.78 -8.88 -12.76
CA ILE A 227 0.45 -9.49 -12.56
C ILE A 227 0.22 -10.87 -13.22
N GLY A 228 1.11 -11.34 -14.09
CA GLY A 228 1.05 -12.68 -14.68
C GLY A 228 2.20 -13.61 -14.26
N GLU A 229 3.10 -13.16 -13.40
CA GLU A 229 4.25 -13.97 -12.98
C GLU A 229 3.88 -14.84 -11.79
N ASN A 230 4.08 -16.15 -11.94
CA ASN A 230 3.93 -17.11 -10.85
C ASN A 230 5.25 -17.27 -10.08
N LYS A 231 5.74 -16.17 -9.51
CA LYS A 231 6.97 -16.11 -8.74
C LYS A 231 6.75 -15.31 -7.47
N THR A 232 7.44 -15.73 -6.40
CA THR A 232 7.56 -14.93 -5.19
C THR A 232 8.47 -13.74 -5.44
N SER A 233 8.35 -12.75 -4.59
CA SER A 233 9.17 -11.54 -4.62
C SER A 233 9.58 -11.12 -3.21
N SER A 234 10.12 -9.92 -3.02
CA SER A 234 10.88 -9.60 -1.82
C SER A 234 10.59 -8.20 -1.28
N LEU A 235 10.46 -8.10 0.04
CA LEU A 235 10.48 -6.87 0.85
C LEU A 235 11.72 -6.92 1.76
N LEU A 236 12.43 -5.80 1.86
CA LEU A 236 13.74 -5.72 2.45
C LEU A 236 13.79 -4.54 3.41
N PHE A 237 14.39 -4.74 4.57
CA PHE A 237 14.53 -3.72 5.60
C PHE A 237 15.99 -3.44 5.94
N GLY A 238 16.24 -2.25 6.49
CA GLY A 238 17.55 -1.87 7.02
C GLY A 238 18.65 -1.91 5.94
N SER A 239 19.78 -2.55 6.26
CA SER A 239 20.93 -2.64 5.36
C SER A 239 20.68 -3.42 4.07
N LEU A 240 19.65 -4.26 4.01
CA LEU A 240 19.30 -5.03 2.81
C LEU A 240 18.39 -4.25 1.84
N ALA A 241 17.83 -3.11 2.26
CA ALA A 241 16.93 -2.32 1.43
C ALA A 241 17.63 -1.65 0.22
N ASP A 242 18.96 -1.51 0.28
CA ASP A 242 19.74 -0.82 -0.75
C ASP A 242 20.60 -1.83 -1.54
N ILE A 243 19.98 -2.59 -2.45
CA ILE A 243 20.65 -3.69 -3.17
C ILE A 243 21.62 -3.18 -4.26
N ASN A 244 21.41 -1.97 -4.79
CA ASN A 244 22.06 -1.50 -6.03
C ASN A 244 22.68 -0.09 -5.96
N SER A 245 23.08 0.41 -4.78
CA SER A 245 23.81 1.70 -4.66
C SER A 245 25.21 1.71 -5.30
N SER A 246 25.68 0.58 -5.84
CA SER A 246 27.01 0.41 -6.40
C SER A 246 27.26 1.11 -7.74
N ASP A 247 26.23 1.53 -8.49
CA ASP A 247 26.39 2.03 -9.88
C ASP A 247 26.15 3.54 -10.09
N GLY A 248 25.95 4.34 -9.03
CA GLY A 248 25.86 5.79 -9.14
C GLY A 248 24.93 6.45 -8.14
N LYS A 249 24.79 7.78 -8.22
CA LYS A 249 23.78 8.52 -7.42
C LYS A 249 22.39 8.00 -7.81
N LEU A 250 21.82 7.14 -6.98
CA LEU A 250 20.42 6.74 -7.02
C LEU A 250 19.57 8.02 -7.18
N LYS A 251 18.84 8.11 -8.30
CA LYS A 251 17.89 9.21 -8.51
C LYS A 251 16.63 8.91 -7.71
N GLY A 252 16.21 9.89 -6.93
CA GLY A 252 15.00 9.80 -6.11
C GLY A 252 14.21 11.09 -6.15
N THR A 253 12.97 10.99 -5.72
CA THR A 253 12.06 12.12 -5.50
C THR A 253 11.88 12.35 -3.99
N PRO A 254 11.76 13.60 -3.51
CA PRO A 254 11.47 13.84 -2.11
C PRO A 254 10.08 13.32 -1.74
N LEU A 255 9.99 12.71 -0.55
CA LEU A 255 8.72 12.42 0.10
C LEU A 255 8.17 13.72 0.69
N ILE A 256 6.93 14.04 0.33
CA ILE A 256 6.24 15.21 0.87
C ILE A 256 5.58 14.83 2.21
N ARG A 257 5.56 15.76 3.16
CA ARG A 257 4.88 15.59 4.44
C ARG A 257 3.55 16.33 4.42
N ASN A 258 2.49 15.65 4.87
CA ASN A 258 1.22 16.27 5.18
C ASN A 258 1.08 16.34 6.70
N SER A 259 0.86 17.53 7.25
CA SER A 259 0.71 17.72 8.71
C SER A 259 -0.61 17.20 9.24
N PHE A 260 -1.63 17.10 8.37
CA PHE A 260 -2.98 16.65 8.73
C PHE A 260 -3.14 15.14 8.62
N GLU A 261 -2.39 14.50 7.72
CA GLU A 261 -2.42 13.06 7.50
C GLU A 261 -0.99 12.52 7.39
N GLN A 262 -0.50 11.91 8.46
CA GLN A 262 0.90 11.50 8.57
C GLN A 262 1.14 10.05 8.15
N THR A 263 0.09 9.22 7.99
CA THR A 263 0.23 7.81 7.62
C THR A 263 0.89 7.64 6.25
N PHE A 264 0.50 8.46 5.26
CA PHE A 264 0.84 8.21 3.86
C PHE A 264 2.23 8.69 3.43
N TYR A 265 2.77 8.03 2.41
CA TYR A 265 3.94 8.48 1.66
C TYR A 265 3.51 9.33 0.46
N TYR A 266 3.57 10.66 0.59
CA TYR A 266 3.23 11.57 -0.51
C TYR A 266 4.39 11.75 -1.49
N LEU A 267 4.07 11.74 -2.78
CA LEU A 267 5.00 11.92 -3.90
C LEU A 267 4.95 13.36 -4.40
N ALA A 268 6.11 13.92 -4.73
CA ALA A 268 6.23 15.19 -5.43
C ALA A 268 5.98 15.03 -6.95
N LEU A 269 4.76 14.61 -7.36
CA LEU A 269 4.38 14.48 -8.77
C LEU A 269 4.11 15.87 -9.37
N GLU A 270 4.74 16.18 -10.49
CA GLU A 270 4.68 17.50 -11.15
C GLU A 270 4.04 17.47 -12.54
N GLY A 271 3.86 16.29 -13.14
CA GLY A 271 3.29 16.16 -14.48
C GLY A 271 3.28 14.73 -14.99
N ILE A 272 2.57 14.52 -16.10
CA ILE A 272 2.48 13.23 -16.79
C ILE A 272 2.67 13.48 -18.29
N THR A 273 3.46 12.65 -18.95
CA THR A 273 3.67 12.66 -20.41
C THR A 273 3.16 11.37 -21.03
N VAL A 274 2.44 11.48 -22.15
CA VAL A 274 2.02 10.36 -23.01
C VAL A 274 2.64 10.55 -24.40
N GLY A 275 3.43 9.57 -24.84
CA GLY A 275 4.29 9.68 -26.01
C GLY A 275 5.29 10.82 -25.79
N GLU A 276 5.23 11.84 -26.65
CA GLU A 276 6.03 13.07 -26.55
C GLU A 276 5.22 14.25 -26.01
N THR A 277 3.98 14.03 -25.58
CA THR A 277 3.06 15.09 -25.15
C THR A 277 3.01 15.20 -23.63
N LEU A 278 3.59 16.26 -23.07
CA LEU A 278 3.33 16.67 -21.69
C LEU A 278 1.86 17.07 -21.56
N LEU A 279 1.12 16.37 -20.70
CA LEU A 279 -0.30 16.61 -20.54
C LEU A 279 -0.56 17.97 -19.86
N PRO A 280 -1.58 18.73 -20.30
CA PRO A 280 -1.91 20.04 -19.72
C PRO A 280 -2.68 19.89 -18.40
N ILE A 281 -2.11 19.17 -17.44
CA ILE A 281 -2.69 18.94 -16.11
C ILE A 281 -2.10 19.98 -15.15
N PRO A 282 -2.91 20.80 -14.47
CA PRO A 282 -2.41 21.74 -13.47
C PRO A 282 -1.68 21.02 -12.33
N LYS A 283 -0.49 21.50 -11.95
CA LYS A 283 0.29 20.91 -10.83
C LYS A 283 -0.50 20.81 -9.53
N THR A 284 -1.42 21.75 -9.30
CA THR A 284 -2.30 21.79 -8.13
C THR A 284 -3.16 20.53 -7.95
N ILE A 285 -3.42 19.77 -9.02
CA ILE A 285 -4.13 18.47 -8.91
C ILE A 285 -3.30 17.45 -8.13
N PHE A 286 -1.97 17.53 -8.20
CA PHE A 286 -1.06 16.58 -7.55
C PHE A 286 -0.57 17.05 -6.18
N GLU A 287 -0.83 18.30 -5.81
CA GLU A 287 -0.35 18.94 -4.58
C GLU A 287 -1.35 18.77 -3.43
N ILE A 288 -0.83 18.82 -2.20
CA ILE A 288 -1.64 18.87 -0.98
C ILE A 288 -2.10 20.32 -0.80
N SER A 289 -3.40 20.54 -0.62
CA SER A 289 -3.97 21.86 -0.35
C SER A 289 -3.65 22.35 1.06
N ALA A 290 -3.90 23.64 1.32
CA ALA A 290 -3.56 24.26 2.60
C ALA A 290 -4.27 23.64 3.82
N ASP A 291 -5.43 23.01 3.62
CA ASP A 291 -6.21 22.26 4.60
C ASP A 291 -5.83 20.76 4.67
N GLY A 292 -4.76 20.35 3.99
CA GLY A 292 -4.24 18.97 4.06
C GLY A 292 -4.93 17.97 3.14
N VAL A 293 -5.76 18.44 2.22
CA VAL A 293 -6.57 17.61 1.32
C VAL A 293 -5.84 17.38 -0.01
N GLY A 294 -6.12 16.26 -0.67
CA GLY A 294 -5.53 15.94 -1.98
C GLY A 294 -4.09 15.45 -1.88
N GLY A 295 -3.28 15.78 -2.88
CA GLY A 295 -1.93 15.24 -3.04
C GLY A 295 -1.88 13.95 -3.88
N THR A 296 -0.68 13.39 -3.98
CA THR A 296 -0.41 12.09 -4.63
C THR A 296 0.30 11.19 -3.64
N ILE A 297 -0.22 10.00 -3.35
CA ILE A 297 0.41 9.01 -2.47
C ILE A 297 0.92 7.81 -3.26
N ILE A 298 1.92 7.09 -2.74
CA ILE A 298 2.26 5.74 -3.22
C ILE A 298 1.66 4.70 -2.30
N ASP A 299 1.05 3.67 -2.89
CA ASP A 299 0.35 2.66 -2.12
C ASP A 299 0.48 1.25 -2.71
N SER A 300 1.10 0.33 -1.97
CA SER A 300 1.20 -1.08 -2.34
C SER A 300 -0.12 -1.85 -2.13
N GLY A 301 -0.97 -1.38 -1.21
CA GLY A 301 -2.29 -1.93 -0.92
C GLY A 301 -3.31 -1.62 -2.03
N THR A 302 -3.08 -0.59 -2.83
CA THR A 302 -3.97 -0.23 -3.94
C THR A 302 -3.53 -0.89 -5.26
N THR A 303 -4.44 -1.51 -6.01
CA THR A 303 -4.09 -2.19 -7.27
C THR A 303 -3.76 -1.21 -8.40
N LEU A 304 -4.75 -0.44 -8.83
CA LEU A 304 -4.60 0.50 -9.95
C LEU A 304 -4.02 1.84 -9.48
N THR A 305 -3.35 2.56 -10.37
CA THR A 305 -3.16 4.01 -10.15
C THR A 305 -4.48 4.73 -10.34
N TYR A 306 -4.83 5.56 -9.37
CA TYR A 306 -6.01 6.42 -9.38
C TYR A 306 -5.60 7.88 -9.52
N LEU A 307 -6.14 8.58 -10.50
CA LEU A 307 -5.92 10.02 -10.71
C LEU A 307 -7.24 10.77 -10.55
N GLN A 308 -7.18 12.00 -10.04
CA GLN A 308 -8.35 12.88 -10.03
C GLN A 308 -9.00 12.92 -11.42
N GLU A 309 -10.33 12.95 -11.46
CA GLU A 309 -11.15 12.83 -12.68
C GLU A 309 -10.59 13.65 -13.85
N ASP A 310 -10.32 14.94 -13.67
CA ASP A 310 -9.83 15.82 -14.73
C ASP A 310 -8.46 15.40 -15.29
N ALA A 311 -7.56 14.92 -14.43
CA ALA A 311 -6.27 14.39 -14.83
C ALA A 311 -6.42 13.05 -15.57
N PHE A 312 -7.28 12.16 -15.08
CA PHE A 312 -7.54 10.87 -15.71
C PHE A 312 -8.21 11.03 -17.08
N GLU A 313 -9.18 11.93 -17.22
CA GLU A 313 -9.83 12.25 -18.48
C GLU A 313 -8.83 12.83 -19.51
N THR A 314 -7.93 13.70 -19.05
CA THR A 314 -6.86 14.24 -19.91
C THR A 314 -5.90 13.13 -20.36
N LEU A 315 -5.53 12.21 -19.47
CA LEU A 315 -4.73 11.02 -19.78
C LEU A 315 -5.42 10.12 -20.82
N LYS A 316 -6.70 9.80 -20.61
CA LYS A 316 -7.48 8.95 -21.53
C LYS A 316 -7.51 9.55 -22.94
N ARG A 317 -7.79 10.85 -23.07
CA ARG A 317 -7.81 11.53 -24.38
C ARG A 317 -6.47 11.44 -25.10
N ALA A 318 -5.35 11.52 -24.37
CA ALA A 318 -4.02 11.39 -24.94
C ALA A 318 -3.71 9.97 -25.44
N PHE A 319 -4.15 8.93 -24.72
CA PHE A 319 -4.05 7.56 -25.22
C PHE A 319 -4.95 7.32 -26.43
N ILE A 320 -6.20 7.80 -26.39
CA ILE A 320 -7.14 7.67 -27.51
C ILE A 320 -6.58 8.31 -28.79
N SER A 321 -5.93 9.46 -28.69
CA SER A 321 -5.36 10.14 -29.87
C SER A 321 -4.10 9.49 -30.43
N GLN A 322 -3.37 8.70 -29.62
CA GLN A 322 -2.05 8.17 -29.98
C GLN A 322 -2.00 6.67 -30.26
N MET A 323 -2.90 5.85 -29.67
CA MET A 323 -2.87 4.38 -29.79
C MET A 323 -3.14 3.85 -31.21
N LYS A 324 -3.66 4.67 -32.14
CA LYS A 324 -4.06 4.25 -33.51
C LYS A 324 -4.97 3.00 -33.56
N LEU A 325 -5.64 2.67 -32.45
CA LEU A 325 -6.60 1.58 -32.33
C LEU A 325 -8.00 2.13 -32.10
N ARG A 326 -9.01 1.34 -32.43
CA ARG A 326 -10.40 1.66 -32.11
C ARG A 326 -10.62 1.50 -30.60
N VAL A 327 -11.27 2.49 -29.98
CA VAL A 327 -11.73 2.37 -28.59
C VAL A 327 -12.81 1.29 -28.52
N SER A 328 -12.60 0.31 -27.64
CA SER A 328 -13.53 -0.79 -27.43
C SER A 328 -14.72 -0.32 -26.57
N PRO A 329 -15.98 -0.62 -26.94
CA PRO A 329 -17.16 -0.28 -26.14
C PRO A 329 -17.40 -1.26 -24.98
N GLN A 330 -16.46 -2.18 -24.70
CA GLN A 330 -16.65 -3.26 -23.74
C GLN A 330 -16.38 -2.80 -22.29
N ASP A 331 -17.46 -2.66 -21.51
CA ASP A 331 -17.37 -2.26 -20.10
C ASP A 331 -17.13 -3.43 -19.12
N SER A 332 -17.11 -4.68 -19.60
CA SER A 332 -17.01 -5.87 -18.74
C SER A 332 -15.63 -6.06 -18.09
N THR A 333 -14.64 -5.27 -18.50
CA THR A 333 -13.25 -5.36 -18.00
C THR A 333 -13.09 -4.77 -16.61
N GLY A 334 -13.96 -3.84 -16.22
CA GLY A 334 -13.78 -3.01 -15.02
C GLY A 334 -12.73 -1.91 -15.16
N LEU A 335 -12.22 -1.68 -16.39
CA LEU A 335 -11.29 -0.59 -16.72
C LEU A 335 -11.97 0.42 -17.64
N ASP A 336 -11.70 1.71 -17.43
CA ASP A 336 -12.41 2.81 -18.09
C ASP A 336 -11.98 3.07 -19.55
N LEU A 337 -10.85 2.52 -19.99
CA LEU A 337 -10.35 2.70 -21.34
C LEU A 337 -9.74 1.41 -21.88
N CYS A 338 -10.36 0.86 -22.92
CA CYS A 338 -9.90 -0.29 -23.67
C CYS A 338 -9.88 0.00 -25.17
N PHE A 339 -9.03 -0.72 -25.90
CA PHE A 339 -8.90 -0.66 -27.34
C PHE A 339 -9.04 -2.06 -27.93
N ASP A 340 -9.66 -2.17 -29.11
CA ASP A 340 -9.75 -3.43 -29.84
C ASP A 340 -8.36 -3.82 -30.36
N LEU A 341 -7.91 -5.02 -30.04
CA LEU A 341 -6.71 -5.62 -30.62
C LEU A 341 -7.01 -6.08 -32.04
N PRO A 342 -6.12 -5.83 -33.01
CA PRO A 342 -6.25 -6.40 -34.34
C PRO A 342 -6.13 -7.92 -34.28
N SER A 343 -6.94 -8.62 -35.08
CA SER A 343 -6.96 -10.09 -35.15
C SER A 343 -5.65 -10.68 -35.67
N ASP A 344 -4.92 -9.91 -36.47
CA ASP A 344 -3.60 -10.20 -36.99
C ASP A 344 -2.58 -9.20 -36.40
N ASN A 345 -1.35 -9.63 -36.10
CA ASN A 345 -0.22 -8.77 -35.66
C ASN A 345 -0.32 -8.08 -34.28
N VAL A 346 -0.80 -8.78 -33.25
CA VAL A 346 -0.78 -8.29 -31.84
C VAL A 346 0.62 -7.84 -31.37
N SER A 347 1.69 -8.42 -31.93
CA SER A 347 3.08 -8.10 -31.61
C SER A 347 3.61 -6.76 -32.14
N GLU A 348 2.86 -6.06 -33.00
CA GLU A 348 3.28 -4.80 -33.65
C GLU A 348 2.59 -3.55 -33.08
N ILE A 349 1.86 -3.67 -31.97
CA ILE A 349 1.09 -2.55 -31.43
C ILE A 349 2.02 -1.54 -30.75
N GLU A 350 2.09 -0.34 -31.32
CA GLU A 350 2.78 0.80 -30.73
C GLU A 350 1.96 1.36 -29.55
N VAL A 351 2.42 1.08 -28.33
CA VAL A 351 1.87 1.69 -27.12
C VAL A 351 2.60 3.02 -26.87
N PRO A 352 1.89 4.16 -26.75
CA PRO A 352 2.50 5.43 -26.37
C PRO A 352 3.18 5.32 -25.02
N LYS A 353 4.43 5.77 -24.94
CA LYS A 353 5.20 5.81 -23.69
C LYS A 353 4.45 6.58 -22.61
N LEU A 354 4.46 6.08 -21.37
CA LEU A 354 3.91 6.77 -20.22
C LEU A 354 5.04 7.15 -19.27
N LYS A 355 5.10 8.44 -18.92
CA LYS A 355 6.12 8.97 -18.01
C LYS A 355 5.48 9.83 -16.92
N PHE A 356 5.82 9.52 -15.67
CA PHE A 356 5.48 10.35 -14.52
C PHE A 356 6.68 11.24 -14.19
N HIS A 357 6.44 12.54 -14.10
CA HIS A 357 7.46 13.54 -13.79
C HIS A 357 7.40 13.86 -12.31
N PHE A 358 8.24 13.21 -11.50
CA PHE A 358 8.43 13.58 -10.11
C PHE A 358 9.54 14.60 -9.96
N ARG A 359 9.52 15.38 -8.87
CA ARG A 359 10.59 16.33 -8.58
C ARG A 359 11.94 15.61 -8.47
N GLY A 360 12.82 15.87 -9.45
CA GLY A 360 14.17 15.27 -9.49
C GLY A 360 14.23 13.87 -10.12
N LEU A 361 13.10 13.31 -10.56
CA LEU A 361 13.04 11.96 -11.14
C LEU A 361 11.93 11.85 -12.20
N ASP A 362 12.32 11.53 -13.43
CA ASP A 362 11.39 11.08 -14.47
C ASP A 362 11.30 9.55 -14.43
N LEU A 363 10.10 9.03 -14.21
CA LEU A 363 9.80 7.60 -14.24
C LEU A 363 9.05 7.25 -15.53
N GLU A 364 9.77 6.73 -16.53
CA GLU A 364 9.17 6.11 -17.72
C GLU A 364 8.79 4.67 -17.36
N LEU A 365 7.50 4.36 -17.45
CA LEU A 365 6.99 3.02 -17.14
C LEU A 365 7.07 2.12 -18.38
N PRO A 366 7.38 0.83 -18.20
CA PRO A 366 7.26 -0.13 -19.29
C PRO A 366 5.77 -0.38 -19.61
N PRO A 367 5.39 -0.66 -20.87
CA PRO A 367 3.98 -0.83 -21.27
C PRO A 367 3.17 -1.79 -20.41
N GLU A 368 3.76 -2.89 -19.95
CA GLU A 368 3.10 -3.88 -19.08
C GLU A 368 2.67 -3.34 -17.70
N ASN A 369 3.19 -2.18 -17.29
CA ASN A 369 2.83 -1.51 -16.04
C ASN A 369 1.63 -0.56 -16.20
N TYR A 370 1.08 -0.39 -17.40
CA TYR A 370 -0.12 0.44 -17.60
C TYR A 370 -1.06 -0.05 -18.71
N MET A 371 -0.65 -0.99 -19.56
CA MET A 371 -1.50 -1.62 -20.57
C MET A 371 -1.62 -3.12 -20.33
N ILE A 372 -2.86 -3.61 -20.24
CA ILE A 372 -3.19 -5.02 -20.03
C ILE A 372 -3.88 -5.54 -21.27
N ALA A 373 -3.13 -6.33 -22.05
CA ALA A 373 -3.65 -7.03 -23.22
C ALA A 373 -4.25 -8.38 -22.84
N ASP A 374 -5.38 -8.72 -23.45
CA ASP A 374 -5.95 -10.06 -23.46
C ASP A 374 -6.31 -10.42 -24.90
N SER A 375 -5.48 -11.28 -25.51
CA SER A 375 -5.68 -11.70 -26.90
C SER A 375 -6.93 -12.58 -27.08
N ALA A 376 -7.42 -13.24 -26.03
CA ALA A 376 -8.61 -14.07 -26.12
C ALA A 376 -9.89 -13.22 -26.19
N GLU A 377 -9.92 -12.13 -25.43
CA GLU A 377 -10.97 -11.11 -25.49
C GLU A 377 -10.76 -10.11 -26.65
N GLY A 378 -9.56 -10.10 -27.25
CA GLY A 378 -9.23 -9.20 -28.36
C GLY A 378 -9.15 -7.74 -27.95
N ILE A 379 -8.66 -7.46 -26.74
CA ILE A 379 -8.61 -6.09 -26.18
C ILE A 379 -7.30 -5.77 -25.45
N VAL A 380 -6.97 -4.49 -25.39
CA VAL A 380 -5.90 -3.94 -24.53
C VAL A 380 -6.42 -2.74 -23.76
N CYS A 381 -6.27 -2.76 -22.43
CA CYS A 381 -6.87 -1.77 -21.55
C CYS A 381 -5.83 -1.01 -20.72
N LEU A 382 -6.10 0.27 -20.47
CA LEU A 382 -5.34 1.12 -19.57
C LEU A 382 -5.63 0.72 -18.12
N ALA A 383 -4.62 0.27 -17.38
CA ALA A 383 -4.70 -0.16 -15.98
C ALA A 383 -4.59 1.02 -15.01
N MET A 384 -5.46 2.01 -15.18
CA MET A 384 -5.59 3.21 -14.35
C MET A 384 -7.06 3.60 -14.28
N ALA A 385 -7.46 4.32 -13.24
CA ALA A 385 -8.85 4.71 -13.02
C ALA A 385 -8.97 6.13 -12.45
N ALA A 386 -10.19 6.66 -12.46
CA ALA A 386 -10.51 7.94 -11.84
C ALA A 386 -10.73 7.83 -10.32
N THR A 387 -10.45 8.91 -9.61
CA THR A 387 -10.79 9.11 -8.19
C THR A 387 -11.25 10.55 -7.95
N GLY A 388 -11.80 10.80 -6.76
CA GLY A 388 -12.33 12.10 -6.39
C GLY A 388 -11.24 13.13 -6.07
N VAL A 389 -10.49 12.91 -4.99
CA VAL A 389 -9.65 13.96 -4.37
C VAL A 389 -8.19 13.55 -4.21
N LEU A 390 -7.93 12.36 -3.70
CA LEU A 390 -6.57 11.88 -3.46
C LEU A 390 -6.08 11.06 -4.66
N ASN A 391 -4.95 11.43 -5.27
CA ASN A 391 -4.30 10.60 -6.29
C ASN A 391 -3.50 9.48 -5.62
N ILE A 392 -3.49 8.28 -6.21
CA ILE A 392 -2.81 7.11 -5.67
C ILE A 392 -1.99 6.47 -6.78
N PHE A 393 -0.67 6.39 -6.62
CA PHE A 393 0.22 5.61 -7.46
C PHE A 393 0.18 4.15 -6.97
N GLY A 394 -0.61 3.31 -7.66
CA GLY A 394 -0.94 1.94 -7.24
C GLY A 394 0.10 0.90 -7.64
N ASN A 395 -0.10 -0.32 -7.17
CA ASN A 395 0.89 -1.39 -7.25
C ASN A 395 1.16 -1.87 -8.67
N VAL A 396 0.21 -1.80 -9.62
CA VAL A 396 0.44 -2.22 -11.02
C VAL A 396 1.55 -1.39 -11.65
N GLN A 397 1.58 -0.09 -11.38
CA GLN A 397 2.62 0.81 -11.89
C GLN A 397 3.97 0.65 -11.17
N GLN A 398 3.98 -0.01 -10.00
CA GLN A 398 5.17 -0.29 -9.19
C GLN A 398 5.80 -1.67 -9.50
N GLN A 399 5.18 -2.51 -10.33
CA GLN A 399 5.68 -3.87 -10.63
C GLN A 399 7.02 -3.83 -11.40
N ASN A 400 7.89 -4.81 -11.14
CA ASN A 400 9.25 -4.89 -11.70
C ASN A 400 10.09 -3.61 -11.50
N LEU A 401 9.80 -2.89 -10.42
CA LEU A 401 10.60 -1.81 -9.88
C LEU A 401 10.93 -2.17 -8.42
N LEU A 402 12.20 -2.08 -8.05
CA LEU A 402 12.59 -2.00 -6.65
C LEU A 402 12.27 -0.58 -6.18
N VAL A 403 11.28 -0.45 -5.31
CA VAL A 403 10.83 0.82 -4.75
C VAL A 403 11.49 1.02 -3.40
N LEU A 404 12.48 1.91 -3.33
CA LEU A 404 13.24 2.19 -2.12
C LEU A 404 12.66 3.41 -1.40
N HIS A 405 12.17 3.19 -0.18
CA HIS A 405 11.84 4.22 0.79
C HIS A 405 13.05 4.48 1.68
N ASP A 406 13.76 5.60 1.46
CA ASP A 406 14.85 6.08 2.33
C ASP A 406 14.27 7.18 3.25
N LEU A 407 13.84 6.77 4.44
CA LEU A 407 13.14 7.64 5.39
C LEU A 407 14.09 8.55 6.16
N GLU A 408 15.37 8.17 6.25
CA GLU A 408 16.42 9.04 6.78
C GLU A 408 16.62 10.26 5.87
N LYS A 409 16.62 10.04 4.56
CA LYS A 409 16.78 11.11 3.56
C LYS A 409 15.45 11.74 3.11
N GLU A 410 14.32 11.19 3.53
CA GLU A 410 12.98 11.58 3.05
C GLU A 410 12.88 11.50 1.52
N THR A 411 13.37 10.40 0.94
CA THR A 411 13.37 10.19 -0.52
C THR A 411 12.81 8.83 -0.91
N LEU A 412 12.15 8.80 -2.07
CA LEU A 412 11.71 7.58 -2.73
C LEU A 412 12.49 7.40 -4.04
N SER A 413 12.96 6.18 -4.31
CA SER A 413 13.62 5.84 -5.59
C SER A 413 12.92 4.65 -6.26
N PHE A 414 12.88 4.68 -7.59
CA PHE A 414 12.37 3.58 -8.42
C PHE A 414 13.51 3.02 -9.26
N ILE A 415 13.79 1.72 -9.13
CA ILE A 415 14.92 1.07 -9.81
C ILE A 415 14.38 -0.10 -10.63
N PRO A 416 14.42 -0.06 -11.97
CA PRO A 416 14.03 -1.19 -12.82
C PRO A 416 14.75 -2.48 -12.39
N THR A 417 13.97 -3.50 -12.03
CA THR A 417 14.50 -4.70 -11.39
C THR A 417 13.64 -5.91 -11.77
N ASN A 418 14.26 -7.04 -12.11
CA ASN A 418 13.53 -8.30 -12.28
C ASN A 418 13.18 -8.87 -10.91
N CYS A 419 12.01 -8.49 -10.39
CA CYS A 419 11.61 -8.82 -9.01
C CYS A 419 11.43 -10.33 -8.76
N GLY A 420 11.19 -11.12 -9.80
CA GLY A 420 11.10 -12.58 -9.71
C GLY A 420 12.45 -13.29 -9.64
N GLN A 421 13.56 -12.55 -9.59
CA GLN A 421 14.93 -13.08 -9.46
C GLN A 421 15.66 -12.52 -8.23
N LEU A 422 14.97 -11.73 -7.39
CA LEU A 422 15.53 -10.99 -6.27
C LEU A 422 15.52 -11.76 -4.94
#